data_AF-A0AAN1QDL8-F1
#
_entry.id   AF-A0AAN1QDL8-F1
#
_cell.length_a   1.000
_cell.length_b   1.000
_cell.length_c   1.000
_cell.angle_alpha   90.00
_cell.angle_beta   90.00
_cell.angle_gamma   90.00
#
_symmetry.space_group_name_H-M   'P 1'
#
loop_
_entity.id
_entity.type
_entity.pdbx_description
1 polymer ?
#
loop_
_entity_poly.entity_id
_entity_poly.type
_entity_poly.pdbx_seq_one_letter_code
_entity_poly.pdbx_strand_id
1 'polypeptide(L)'
;MVRVIFQAKVHTSVDSGGWVEVPHLCLQHCVIEDFKAHPRWRRSISSLELDEILEQHTTRLFGEARRLDLNTVPEGVSVDVFGALAIVTINLMQCDTYH
;
A
#
# COMPACT_ATOMS: atom_id res chain seq x y z
N MET A 1 -9.65 -0.57 11.06
CA MET A 1 -8.80 -0.82 9.87
C MET A 1 -8.52 0.51 9.21
N VAL A 2 -7.31 0.72 8.68
CA VAL A 2 -6.93 1.95 7.97
C VAL A 2 -6.42 1.58 6.60
N ARG A 3 -6.96 2.20 5.55
CA ARG A 3 -6.67 1.83 4.16
C ARG A 3 -5.88 2.89 3.42
N VAL A 4 -4.99 2.42 2.57
CA VAL A 4 -4.32 3.19 1.51
C VAL A 4 -4.66 2.55 0.18
N ILE A 5 -5.02 3.36 -0.81
CA ILE A 5 -5.49 2.92 -2.12
C ILE A 5 -4.74 3.69 -3.20
N PHE A 6 -4.24 2.96 -4.19
CA PHE A 6 -3.67 3.56 -5.39
C PHE A 6 -4.03 2.75 -6.64
N GLN A 7 -4.01 3.44 -7.77
CA GLN A 7 -4.13 2.80 -9.07
C GLN A 7 -2.74 2.58 -9.65
N ALA A 8 -2.51 1.41 -10.23
CA ALA A 8 -1.27 1.09 -10.92
C ALA A 8 -1.54 0.43 -12.28
N LYS A 9 -0.55 0.52 -13.16
CA LYS A 9 -0.55 -0.20 -14.43
C LYS A 9 -0.13 -1.65 -14.19
N VAL A 10 -0.85 -2.57 -14.81
CA VAL A 10 -0.44 -3.98 -14.84
C VAL A 10 0.62 -4.17 -15.91
N HIS A 11 1.74 -4.73 -15.48
CA HIS A 11 2.83 -5.17 -16.33
C HIS A 11 2.78 -6.68 -16.42
N THR A 12 2.84 -7.22 -17.63
CA THR A 12 2.89 -8.67 -17.85
C THR A 12 4.23 -9.01 -18.46
N SER A 13 4.93 -10.00 -17.89
CA SER A 13 6.08 -10.62 -18.54
C SER A 13 5.74 -12.06 -18.92
N VAL A 14 6.41 -12.58 -19.95
CA VAL A 14 6.17 -13.92 -20.48
C VAL A 14 6.45 -15.00 -19.42
N ASP A 15 7.41 -14.75 -18.51
CA ASP A 15 7.95 -15.75 -17.59
C ASP A 15 7.53 -15.52 -16.12
N SER A 16 7.16 -14.30 -15.74
CA SER A 16 6.92 -13.91 -14.34
C SER A 16 5.45 -13.58 -14.02
N GLY A 17 4.53 -13.77 -14.98
CA GLY A 17 3.15 -13.35 -14.81
C GLY A 17 2.96 -11.83 -14.74
N GLY A 18 1.88 -11.40 -14.09
CA GLY A 18 1.51 -9.99 -13.94
C GLY A 18 2.07 -9.37 -12.66
N TRP A 19 2.52 -8.13 -12.73
CA TRP A 19 2.97 -7.34 -11.59
C TRP A 19 2.56 -5.88 -11.72
N VAL A 20 2.61 -5.14 -10.62
CA VAL A 20 2.37 -3.69 -10.58
C VAL A 20 3.49 -2.98 -9.83
N GLU A 21 3.81 -1.76 -10.25
CA GLU A 21 4.72 -0.88 -9.52
C GLU A 21 3.98 -0.23 -8.34
N VAL A 22 4.60 -0.26 -7.17
CA VAL A 22 4.08 0.37 -5.96
C VAL A 22 4.65 1.79 -5.87
N PRO A 23 3.81 2.84 -5.94
CA PRO A 23 4.29 4.21 -5.88
C PRO A 23 4.79 4.55 -4.47
N HIS A 24 5.44 5.71 -4.35
CA HIS A 24 5.66 6.32 -3.05
C HIS A 24 4.31 6.75 -2.48
N LEU A 25 3.90 6.11 -1.38
CA LEU A 25 2.61 6.37 -0.77
C LEU A 25 2.67 7.64 0.09
N CYS A 26 1.87 8.63 -0.28
CA CYS A 26 1.61 9.82 0.52
C CYS A 26 0.12 9.97 0.86
N LEU A 27 -0.21 11.07 1.53
CA LEU A 27 -1.57 11.42 1.98
C LEU A 27 -2.66 11.25 0.91
N GLN A 28 -2.38 11.50 -0.37
CA GLN A 28 -3.38 11.40 -1.44
C GLN A 28 -3.92 9.97 -1.66
N HIS A 29 -3.16 8.96 -1.23
CA HIS A 29 -3.56 7.56 -1.32
C HIS A 29 -4.33 7.11 -0.07
N CYS A 30 -4.31 7.89 1.01
CA CYS A 30 -4.95 7.53 2.27
C CYS A 30 -6.48 7.68 2.17
N VAL A 31 -7.21 6.68 2.65
CA VAL A 31 -8.66 6.84 2.89
C VAL A 31 -8.84 7.68 4.15
N ILE A 32 -8.95 8.99 3.97
CA ILE A 32 -8.92 10.00 5.05
C ILE A 32 -9.89 9.67 6.19
N GLU A 33 -11.09 9.19 5.87
CA GLU A 33 -12.11 8.87 6.87
C GLU A 33 -11.71 7.67 7.75
N ASP A 34 -10.99 6.68 7.21
CA ASP A 34 -10.48 5.57 8.01
C ASP A 34 -9.40 6.04 8.99
N PHE A 35 -8.50 6.92 8.53
CA PHE A 35 -7.46 7.52 9.38
C PHE A 35 -8.07 8.38 10.48
N LYS A 36 -9.06 9.22 10.16
CA LYS A 36 -9.78 10.03 11.15
C LYS A 36 -10.55 9.18 12.14
N ALA A 37 -11.15 8.06 11.72
CA ALA A 37 -11.87 7.17 12.62
C ALA A 37 -10.93 6.44 13.60
N HIS A 38 -9.68 6.19 13.19
CA HIS A 38 -8.74 5.38 13.96
C HIS A 38 -7.90 6.22 14.97
N PRO A 39 -7.97 5.98 16.29
CA PRO A 39 -7.36 6.84 17.31
C PRO A 39 -5.85 7.09 17.16
N ARG A 40 -5.09 6.07 16.72
CA ARG A 40 -3.63 6.17 16.50
C ARG A 40 -3.29 6.93 15.21
N TRP A 41 -3.78 6.45 14.07
CA TRP A 41 -3.57 7.04 12.75
C TRP A 41 -4.12 8.47 12.59
N ARG A 42 -5.16 8.84 13.36
CA ARG A 42 -5.69 10.22 13.38
C ARG A 42 -4.61 11.26 13.67
N ARG A 43 -3.63 10.94 14.53
CA ARG A 43 -2.53 11.87 14.85
C ARG A 43 -1.49 11.94 13.73
N SER A 44 -1.25 10.81 13.08
CA SER A 44 -0.27 10.69 12.00
C SER A 44 -0.71 11.36 10.71
N ILE A 45 -2.03 11.43 10.43
CA ILE A 45 -2.52 11.99 9.15
C ILE A 45 -2.19 13.48 8.96
N SER A 46 -2.00 14.22 10.05
CA SER A 46 -1.59 15.63 10.06
C SER A 46 -0.10 15.81 10.35
N SER A 47 0.65 14.72 10.52
CA SER A 47 2.08 14.75 10.77
C SER A 47 2.86 14.85 9.47
N LEU A 48 4.00 15.54 9.51
CA LEU A 48 5.00 15.51 8.46
C LEU A 48 5.64 14.11 8.30
N GLU A 49 5.50 13.26 9.31
CA GLU A 49 6.05 11.89 9.35
C GLU A 49 5.17 10.85 8.65
N LEU A 50 3.97 11.22 8.17
CA LEU A 50 3.05 10.27 7.55
C LEU A 50 3.71 9.54 6.37
N ASP A 51 4.37 10.29 5.49
CA ASP A 51 4.99 9.75 4.29
C ASP A 51 6.13 8.80 4.65
N GLU A 52 6.91 9.09 5.70
CA GLU A 52 7.96 8.18 6.21
C GLU A 52 7.37 6.89 6.80
N ILE A 53 6.27 6.98 7.54
CA ILE A 53 5.58 5.81 8.08
C ILE A 53 5.04 4.94 6.95
N LEU A 54 4.40 5.55 5.94
CA LEU A 54 3.89 4.85 4.77
C LEU A 54 5.03 4.20 3.99
N GLU A 55 6.17 4.89 3.86
CA GLU A 55 7.37 4.40 3.18
C GLU A 55 7.96 3.16 3.85
N GLN A 56 8.10 3.19 5.18
CA GLN A 56 8.55 2.04 5.97
C GLN A 56 7.60 0.85 5.81
N HIS A 57 6.29 1.10 5.82
CA HIS A 57 5.28 0.08 5.59
C HIS A 57 5.37 -0.54 4.20
N THR A 58 5.54 0.27 3.15
CA THR A 58 5.68 -0.23 1.77
C THR A 58 6.96 -1.02 1.58
N THR A 59 8.08 -0.53 2.11
CA THR A 59 9.36 -1.22 2.00
C THR A 59 9.32 -2.57 2.73
N ARG A 60 8.63 -2.67 3.87
CA ARG A 60 8.44 -3.94 4.57
C ARG A 60 7.59 -4.94 3.79
N LEU A 61 6.54 -4.47 3.11
CA LEU A 61 5.59 -5.33 2.38
C LEU A 61 6.12 -5.78 1.01
N PHE A 62 6.79 -4.88 0.27
CA PHE A 62 7.13 -5.10 -1.13
C PHE A 62 8.64 -5.07 -1.41
N GLY A 63 9.46 -4.87 -0.37
CA GLY A 63 10.91 -4.68 -0.49
C GLY A 63 11.29 -3.37 -1.19
N GLU A 64 12.59 -3.17 -1.35
CA GLU A 64 13.14 -1.96 -2.00
C GLU A 64 12.79 -1.86 -3.49
N ALA A 65 12.50 -3.00 -4.13
CA ALA A 65 12.14 -3.03 -5.54
C ALA A 65 10.75 -2.43 -5.83
N ARG A 66 9.90 -2.26 -4.80
CA ARG A 66 8.54 -1.70 -4.91
C ARG A 66 7.70 -2.35 -6.00
N ARG A 67 7.74 -3.67 -6.07
CA ARG A 67 6.95 -4.44 -7.03
C ARG A 67 6.03 -5.37 -6.28
N LEU A 68 4.78 -5.38 -6.69
CA LEU A 68 3.79 -6.34 -6.24
C LEU A 68 3.51 -7.32 -7.36
N ASP A 69 3.92 -8.57 -7.17
CA ASP A 69 3.58 -9.69 -8.04
C ASP A 69 2.12 -10.10 -7.77
N LEU A 70 1.32 -10.19 -8.83
CA LEU A 70 -0.11 -10.50 -8.74
C LEU A 70 -0.38 -11.97 -8.39
N ASN A 71 0.62 -12.85 -8.53
CA ASN A 71 0.51 -14.26 -8.12
C ASN A 71 0.84 -14.46 -6.63
N THR A 72 1.53 -13.49 -6.01
CA THR A 72 1.98 -13.58 -4.62
C THR A 72 1.63 -12.31 -3.85
N VAL A 73 0.33 -12.02 -3.76
CA VAL A 73 -0.17 -10.86 -3.02
C VAL A 73 0.02 -11.09 -1.51
N PRO A 74 0.74 -10.20 -0.80
CA PRO A 74 1.00 -10.36 0.63
C PRO A 74 -0.26 -10.14 1.46
N GLU A 75 -0.27 -10.66 2.69
CA GLU A 75 -1.38 -10.46 3.62
C GLU A 75 -1.62 -8.97 3.89
N GLY A 76 -2.90 -8.59 3.98
CA GLY A 76 -3.30 -7.20 4.18
C GLY A 76 -3.33 -6.38 2.88
N VAL A 77 -2.97 -6.95 1.74
CA VAL A 77 -3.08 -6.31 0.42
C VAL A 77 -4.16 -6.99 -0.41
N SER A 78 -5.00 -6.22 -1.08
CA SER A 78 -5.93 -6.70 -2.10
C SER A 78 -5.70 -5.97 -3.41
N VAL A 79 -5.88 -6.68 -4.51
CA VAL A 79 -5.68 -6.15 -5.87
C VAL A 79 -6.89 -6.47 -6.73
N ASP A 80 -7.56 -5.43 -7.22
CA ASP A 80 -8.65 -5.54 -8.17
C ASP A 80 -8.14 -5.17 -9.57
N VAL A 81 -8.09 -6.15 -10.47
CA VAL A 81 -7.52 -5.98 -11.83
C VAL A 81 -8.62 -5.68 -12.85
N PHE A 82 -8.41 -4.64 -13.66
CA PHE A 82 -9.31 -4.17 -14.71
C PHE A 82 -8.51 -3.99 -16.02
N GLY A 83 -8.31 -5.09 -16.74
CA GLY A 83 -7.52 -5.09 -17.97
C GLY A 83 -6.06 -4.70 -17.72
N ALA A 84 -5.64 -3.54 -18.24
CA ALA A 84 -4.26 -3.03 -18.08
C ALA A 84 -4.04 -2.21 -16.80
N LEU A 85 -5.06 -2.07 -15.95
CA LEU A 85 -5.01 -1.31 -14.69
C LEU A 85 -5.34 -2.21 -13.52
N ALA A 86 -4.85 -1.84 -12.34
CA ALA A 86 -5.22 -2.45 -11.07
C ALA A 86 -5.47 -1.37 -10.01
N ILE A 87 -6.44 -1.62 -9.14
CA ILE A 87 -6.63 -0.86 -7.90
C ILE A 87 -6.03 -1.71 -6.79
N VAL A 88 -5.03 -1.18 -6.11
CA VAL A 88 -4.37 -1.83 -4.98
C VAL A 88 -4.86 -1.18 -3.71
N THR A 89 -5.37 -1.99 -2.78
CA THR A 89 -5.74 -1.56 -1.43
C THR A 89 -4.81 -2.22 -0.43
N ILE A 90 -4.16 -1.41 0.39
CA ILE A 90 -3.33 -1.84 1.50
C ILE A 90 -4.06 -1.55 2.80
N ASN A 91 -4.33 -2.59 3.57
CA ASN A 91 -4.81 -2.50 4.93
C ASN A 91 -3.61 -2.30 5.85
N LEU A 92 -3.45 -1.08 6.35
CA LEU A 92 -2.45 -0.77 7.35
C LEU A 92 -2.84 -1.44 8.68
N MET A 93 -2.37 -2.68 8.84
CA MET A 93 -2.18 -3.29 10.15
C MET A 93 -1.08 -2.50 10.83
N GLN A 94 -1.16 -2.27 12.16
CA GLN A 94 0.02 -1.74 12.83
C GLN A 94 1.17 -2.71 12.59
N CYS A 95 2.30 -2.20 12.09
CA CYS A 95 3.56 -2.85 12.36
C CYS A 95 3.63 -2.94 13.88
N ASP A 96 3.40 -4.12 14.45
CA ASP A 96 3.69 -4.36 15.85
C ASP A 96 5.12 -3.88 16.04
N THR A 97 5.21 -2.80 16.82
CA THR A 97 6.46 -2.18 17.21
C THR A 97 7.07 -3.18 18.19
N TYR A 98 7.75 -4.20 17.65
CA TYR A 98 8.62 -5.01 18.47
C TYR A 98 9.81 -4.12 18.81
N HIS A 99 9.80 -3.68 20.07
CA HIS A 99 10.86 -2.99 20.78
C HIS A 99 12.21 -3.67 20.64
#